data_AF-U4TZN7-F1
#
_entry.id   AF-U4TZN7-F1
#
_cell.length_a   1.000
_cell.length_b   1.000
_cell.length_c   1.000
_cell.angle_alpha   90.00
_cell.angle_beta   90.00
_cell.angle_gamma   90.00
#
_symmetry.space_group_name_H-M   'P 1'
#
loop_
_entity.id
_entity.type
_entity.pdbx_description
1 polymer ?
#
loop_
_entity_poly.entity_id
_entity_poly.type
_entity_poly.pdbx_seq_one_letter_code
_entity_poly.pdbx_strand_id
1 'polypeptide(L)'
;MHFSWRKAPALYGLIFLFAFAVETVMIFFLDGAAFSWQTFSATYWALAAKTYFIGIIGGVLHVGSYLISLRYPGVLLGNLVGLAGYIVMFILPNLFPVGLILLVVSIWLILHNSPRHRTEQTPTTGMRRESHA
;
A
#
# COMPACT_ATOMS: atom_id res chain seq x y z
N MET A 1 17.05 10.51 2.22
CA MET A 1 16.23 9.27 2.20
C MET A 1 15.98 8.91 0.74
N HIS A 2 16.44 7.76 0.26
CA HIS A 2 16.14 7.32 -1.10
C HIS A 2 14.74 6.70 -1.15
N PHE A 3 13.87 7.22 -2.02
CA PHE A 3 12.55 6.66 -2.26
C PHE A 3 12.69 5.30 -2.97
N SER A 4 12.13 4.25 -2.37
CA SER A 4 12.13 2.92 -2.98
C SER A 4 10.82 2.68 -3.69
N TRP A 5 10.87 2.57 -5.02
CA TRP A 5 9.70 2.24 -5.85
C TRP A 5 9.02 0.93 -5.44
N ARG A 6 9.73 0.02 -4.76
CA ARG A 6 9.16 -1.23 -4.21
C ARG A 6 8.14 -0.98 -3.10
N LYS A 7 8.36 0.09 -2.32
CA LYS A 7 7.53 0.49 -1.18
C LYS A 7 6.46 1.52 -1.57
N ALA A 8 6.52 2.05 -2.80
CA ALA A 8 5.55 3.03 -3.29
C ALA A 8 4.08 2.57 -3.16
N PRO A 9 3.72 1.29 -3.46
CA PRO A 9 2.34 0.85 -3.29
C PRO A 9 1.90 0.83 -1.82
N ALA A 10 2.80 0.45 -0.92
CA ALA A 10 2.49 0.45 0.51
C ALA A 10 2.32 1.87 1.07
N LEU A 11 3.17 2.82 0.64
CA LEU A 11 3.01 4.23 1.00
C LEU A 11 1.69 4.80 0.47
N TYR A 12 1.38 4.51 -0.79
CA TYR A 12 0.12 4.92 -1.40
C TYR A 12 -1.08 4.33 -0.65
N GLY A 13 -1.02 3.04 -0.32
CA GLY A 13 -2.03 2.36 0.49
C GLY A 13 -2.21 3.00 1.86
N LEU A 14 -1.14 3.43 2.55
CA LEU A 14 -1.24 4.15 3.83
C LEU A 14 -1.93 5.52 3.67
N ILE A 15 -1.60 6.27 2.62
CA ILE A 15 -2.25 7.55 2.32
C ILE A 15 -3.73 7.33 2.03
N PHE A 16 -4.06 6.29 1.25
CA PHE A 16 -5.44 5.90 0.97
C PHE A 16 -6.20 5.52 2.24
N LEU A 17 -5.61 4.69 3.12
CA LEU A 17 -6.23 4.32 4.39
C LEU A 17 -6.49 5.52 5.30
N PHE A 18 -5.55 6.47 5.33
CA PHE A 18 -5.73 7.72 6.06
C PHE A 18 -6.89 8.54 5.49
N ALA A 19 -6.93 8.74 4.16
CA ALA A 19 -8.01 9.46 3.50
C ALA A 19 -9.37 8.77 3.74
N PHE A 20 -9.42 7.44 3.63
CA PHE A 20 -10.60 6.63 3.91
C PHE A 20 -11.07 6.76 5.36
N ALA A 21 -10.15 6.80 6.34
CA ALA A 21 -10.49 7.01 7.74
C ALA A 21 -11.11 8.39 7.97
N VAL A 22 -10.53 9.45 7.38
CA VAL A 22 -11.07 10.81 7.43
C VAL A 22 -12.46 10.85 6.80
N GLU A 23 -12.63 10.26 5.62
CA GLU A 23 -13.91 10.17 4.92
C GLU A 23 -14.96 9.43 5.75
N THR A 24 -14.59 8.31 6.37
CA THR A 24 -15.48 7.52 7.24
C THR A 24 -15.97 8.36 8.43
N VAL A 25 -15.06 9.10 9.07
CA VAL A 25 -15.40 10.00 10.19
C VAL A 25 -16.34 11.11 9.72
N MET A 26 -16.10 11.69 8.54
CA MET A 26 -16.97 12.72 7.97
C MET A 26 -18.37 12.18 7.67
N ILE A 27 -18.49 11.00 7.04
CA ILE A 27 -19.79 10.36 6.78
C ILE A 27 -20.53 10.13 8.10
N PHE A 28 -19.83 9.65 9.13
CA PHE A 28 -20.41 9.43 10.45
C PHE A 28 -20.97 10.72 11.08
N PHE A 29 -20.25 11.84 10.99
CA PHE A 29 -20.73 13.13 11.47
C PHE A 29 -21.89 13.71 10.66
N LEU A 30 -21.94 13.43 9.35
CA LEU A 30 -23.02 13.89 8.46
C LEU A 30 -24.32 13.11 8.66
N ASP A 31 -24.25 11.80 8.94
CA ASP A 31 -25.43 10.95 9.16
C ASP A 31 -26.02 11.07 10.59
N GLY A 32 -25.25 11.58 11.56
CA GLY A 32 -25.74 11.82 12.92
C GLY A 32 -26.29 10.57 13.64
N ALA A 33 -27.26 10.77 14.54
CA ALA A 33 -27.85 9.71 15.39
C ALA A 33 -28.65 8.62 14.63
N ALA A 34 -28.75 8.73 13.29
CA ALA A 34 -29.49 7.81 12.43
C ALA A 34 -28.57 6.95 11.53
N PHE A 35 -27.32 6.72 11.96
CA PHE A 35 -26.37 5.87 11.24
C PHE A 35 -26.98 4.50 10.91
N SER A 36 -26.99 4.16 9.62
CA SER A 36 -27.28 2.82 9.15
C SER A 36 -26.16 2.34 8.22
N TRP A 37 -25.83 1.05 8.30
CA TRP A 37 -24.82 0.45 7.41
C TRP A 37 -25.18 0.60 5.93
N GLN A 38 -26.49 0.56 5.63
CA GLN A 38 -27.00 0.77 4.28
C GLN A 38 -26.70 2.19 3.78
N THR A 39 -26.97 3.21 4.59
CA THR A 39 -26.72 4.61 4.24
C THR A 39 -25.23 4.89 4.12
N PHE A 40 -24.43 4.39 5.06
CA PHE A 40 -22.97 4.52 5.03
C PHE A 40 -22.39 3.92 3.74
N SER A 41 -22.75 2.67 3.42
CA SER A 41 -22.23 1.98 2.24
C SER A 41 -22.66 2.66 0.93
N ALA A 42 -23.90 3.15 0.84
CA ALA A 42 -24.39 3.89 -0.32
C ALA A 42 -23.67 5.24 -0.50
N THR A 43 -23.52 6.02 0.58
CA THR A 43 -22.81 7.31 0.56
C THR A 43 -21.34 7.12 0.21
N TYR A 44 -20.68 6.15 0.84
CA TYR A 44 -19.30 5.79 0.51
C TYR A 44 -19.15 5.42 -0.96
N TRP A 45 -20.04 4.58 -1.51
CA TRP A 45 -19.96 4.20 -2.92
C TRP A 45 -20.23 5.35 -3.89
N ALA A 46 -21.12 6.27 -3.55
CA ALA A 46 -21.34 7.47 -4.35
C ALA A 46 -20.09 8.36 -4.42
N LEU A 47 -19.27 8.38 -3.36
CA LEU A 47 -17.99 9.07 -3.32
C LEU A 47 -16.89 8.27 -4.03
N ALA A 48 -16.80 6.97 -3.76
CA ALA A 48 -15.84 6.05 -4.38
C ALA A 48 -15.96 6.02 -5.91
N ALA A 49 -17.18 6.11 -6.45
CA ALA A 49 -17.43 6.20 -7.89
C ALA A 49 -16.79 7.44 -8.54
N LYS A 50 -16.64 8.55 -7.79
CA LYS A 50 -15.95 9.77 -8.26
C LYS A 50 -14.43 9.67 -8.13
N THR A 51 -13.95 8.78 -7.27
CA THR A 51 -12.54 8.61 -6.94
C THR A 51 -11.96 7.28 -7.43
N TYR A 52 -12.64 6.56 -8.33
CA TYR A 52 -12.22 5.24 -8.82
C TYR A 52 -10.82 5.23 -9.46
N PHE A 53 -10.37 6.38 -9.99
CA PHE A 53 -9.01 6.55 -10.53
C PHE A 53 -7.92 6.32 -9.49
N ILE A 54 -8.22 6.51 -8.19
CA ILE A 54 -7.33 6.15 -7.07
C ILE A 54 -7.04 4.65 -7.10
N GLY A 55 -8.08 3.83 -7.34
CA GLY A 55 -7.92 2.39 -7.49
C GLY A 55 -7.00 2.01 -8.66
N ILE A 56 -7.14 2.72 -9.79
CA ILE A 56 -6.28 2.51 -10.98
C ILE A 56 -4.82 2.84 -10.65
N ILE A 57 -4.56 3.99 -10.01
CA ILE A 57 -3.19 4.40 -9.62
C ILE A 57 -2.59 3.36 -8.66
N GLY A 58 -3.35 2.93 -7.65
CA GLY A 58 -2.93 1.89 -6.72
C GLY A 58 -2.58 0.57 -7.42
N GLY A 59 -3.43 0.15 -8.38
CA GLY A 59 -3.18 -1.04 -9.20
C GLY A 59 -1.89 -0.93 -10.02
N VAL A 60 -1.67 0.19 -10.71
CA VAL A 60 -0.45 0.44 -11.49
C VAL A 60 0.80 0.42 -10.61
N LEU A 61 0.73 1.02 -9.41
CA LEU A 61 1.83 0.98 -8.46
C LEU A 61 2.16 -0.47 -8.05
N HIS A 62 1.15 -1.29 -7.75
CA HIS A 62 1.36 -2.69 -7.41
C HIS A 62 1.99 -3.48 -8.57
N VAL A 63 1.53 -3.27 -9.81
CA VAL A 63 2.13 -3.89 -11.00
C VAL A 63 3.60 -3.45 -11.16
N GLY A 64 3.88 -2.15 -11.09
CA GLY A 64 5.23 -1.62 -11.20
C GLY A 64 6.16 -2.18 -10.12
N SER A 65 5.70 -2.21 -8.86
CA SER A 65 6.46 -2.78 -7.74
C SER A 65 6.69 -4.28 -7.88
N TYR A 66 5.71 -5.02 -8.40
CA TYR A 66 5.84 -6.45 -8.68
C TYR A 66 6.98 -6.72 -9.67
N LEU A 67 7.00 -6.01 -10.80
CA LEU A 67 8.01 -6.19 -11.85
C LEU A 67 9.44 -5.90 -11.38
N ILE A 68 9.64 -4.96 -10.45
CA ILE A 68 10.97 -4.63 -9.91
C ILE A 68 11.37 -5.45 -8.68
N SER A 69 10.47 -6.30 -8.18
CA SER A 69 10.63 -7.07 -6.93
C SER A 69 10.69 -8.58 -7.16
N LEU A 70 10.97 -9.03 -8.40
CA LEU A 70 11.00 -10.45 -8.78
C LEU A 70 11.90 -11.34 -7.90
N ARG A 71 12.90 -10.77 -7.23
CA ARG A 71 13.82 -11.48 -6.32
C ARG A 71 13.35 -11.55 -4.86
N TYR A 72 12.21 -10.94 -4.52
CA TYR A 72 11.71 -10.82 -3.14
C TYR A 72 10.29 -11.39 -3.04
N PRO A 73 10.14 -12.70 -2.79
CA PRO A 73 8.84 -13.39 -2.87
C PRO A 73 7.77 -12.80 -1.94
N GLY A 74 8.15 -12.34 -0.74
CA GLY A 74 7.21 -11.68 0.18
C GLY A 74 6.67 -10.35 -0.36
N VAL A 75 7.49 -9.59 -1.10
CA VAL A 75 7.05 -8.34 -1.75
C VAL A 75 6.18 -8.63 -2.98
N LEU A 76 6.47 -9.71 -3.71
CA LEU A 76 5.60 -10.16 -4.82
C LEU A 76 4.22 -10.56 -4.31
N LEU A 77 4.16 -11.37 -3.25
CA LEU A 77 2.89 -11.75 -2.62
C LEU A 77 2.13 -10.53 -2.14
N GLY A 78 2.83 -9.59 -1.46
CA GLY A 78 2.22 -8.34 -1.04
C GLY A 78 1.60 -7.57 -2.21
N ASN A 79 2.30 -7.47 -3.34
CA ASN A 79 1.76 -6.79 -4.52
C ASN A 79 0.55 -7.50 -5.15
N LEU A 80 0.54 -8.84 -5.19
CA LEU A 80 -0.63 -9.61 -5.67
C LEU A 80 -1.84 -9.42 -4.76
N VAL A 81 -1.63 -9.51 -3.44
CA VAL A 81 -2.67 -9.28 -2.44
C VAL A 81 -3.20 -7.85 -2.54
N GLY A 82 -2.32 -6.87 -2.73
CA GLY A 82 -2.72 -5.47 -2.90
C GLY A 82 -3.55 -5.23 -4.15
N LEU A 83 -3.12 -5.81 -5.28
CA LEU A 83 -3.88 -5.74 -6.54
C LEU A 83 -5.27 -6.36 -6.39
N ALA A 84 -5.36 -7.54 -5.76
CA ALA A 84 -6.63 -8.16 -5.43
C ALA A 84 -7.49 -7.28 -4.51
N GLY A 85 -6.89 -6.65 -3.50
CA GLY A 85 -7.57 -5.71 -2.60
C GLY A 85 -8.20 -4.53 -3.33
N TYR A 86 -7.46 -3.90 -4.26
CA TYR A 86 -7.97 -2.81 -5.09
C TYR A 86 -9.10 -3.24 -6.03
N ILE A 87 -8.96 -4.41 -6.66
CA ILE A 87 -10.03 -4.99 -7.49
C ILE A 87 -11.30 -5.19 -6.65
N VAL A 88 -11.18 -5.81 -5.48
CA VAL A 88 -12.32 -6.07 -4.61
C VAL A 88 -12.96 -4.77 -4.12
N MET A 89 -12.18 -3.79 -3.63
CA MET A 89 -12.72 -2.53 -3.12
C MET A 89 -13.46 -1.70 -4.17
N PHE A 90 -12.94 -1.61 -5.39
CA PHE A 90 -13.45 -0.68 -6.40
C PHE A 90 -14.37 -1.32 -7.45
N ILE A 91 -14.43 -2.65 -7.53
CA ILE A 91 -15.31 -3.38 -8.47
C ILE A 91 -16.46 -4.08 -7.73
N LEU A 92 -16.24 -4.55 -6.50
CA LEU A 92 -17.20 -5.40 -5.77
C LEU A 92 -17.72 -4.69 -4.49
N PRO A 93 -18.80 -3.89 -4.59
CA PRO A 93 -19.30 -3.05 -3.49
C PRO A 93 -19.54 -3.78 -2.18
N ASN A 94 -20.16 -4.95 -2.26
CA ASN A 94 -20.54 -5.73 -1.09
C ASN A 94 -19.34 -6.36 -0.37
N LEU A 95 -18.18 -6.41 -1.03
CA LEU A 95 -16.95 -7.00 -0.50
C LEU A 95 -15.91 -5.94 -0.13
N PHE A 96 -16.30 -4.67 -0.10
CA PHE A 96 -15.40 -3.57 0.27
C PHE A 96 -14.58 -3.84 1.55
N PRO A 97 -15.16 -4.32 2.68
CA PRO A 97 -14.39 -4.61 3.89
C PRO A 97 -13.30 -5.68 3.67
N VAL A 98 -13.57 -6.67 2.83
CA VAL A 98 -12.60 -7.71 2.46
C VAL A 98 -11.43 -7.09 1.70
N GLY A 99 -11.72 -6.23 0.74
CA GLY A 99 -10.69 -5.51 -0.01
C GLY A 99 -9.83 -4.60 0.87
N LEU A 100 -10.42 -3.95 1.88
CA LEU A 100 -9.70 -3.15 2.87
C LEU A 100 -8.72 -4.01 3.70
N ILE A 101 -9.15 -5.18 4.15
CA ILE A 101 -8.28 -6.14 4.86
C ILE A 101 -7.12 -6.58 3.98
N LEU A 102 -7.40 -6.93 2.71
CA LEU A 102 -6.35 -7.29 1.75
C LEU A 102 -5.34 -6.15 1.55
N LEU A 103 -5.79 -4.91 1.48
CA LEU A 103 -4.88 -3.75 1.40
C LEU A 103 -3.97 -3.65 2.63
N VAL A 104 -4.52 -3.80 3.84
CA VAL A 104 -3.72 -3.77 5.08
C VAL A 104 -2.67 -4.89 5.09
N VAL A 105 -3.07 -6.11 4.72
CA VAL A 105 -2.15 -7.26 4.61
C VAL A 105 -1.07 -7.02 3.57
N SER A 106 -1.43 -6.46 2.41
CA SER A 106 -0.50 -6.07 1.35
C SER A 106 0.55 -5.07 1.84
N ILE A 107 0.12 -4.00 2.52
CA ILE A 107 1.02 -2.99 3.10
C ILE A 107 2.00 -3.66 4.07
N TRP A 108 1.51 -4.49 4.97
CA TRP A 108 2.35 -5.20 5.93
C TRP A 108 3.39 -6.10 5.22
N LEU A 109 2.96 -6.91 4.26
CA LEU A 109 3.84 -7.79 3.48
C LEU A 109 4.93 -7.02 2.76
N ILE A 110 4.57 -5.93 2.05
CA ILE A 110 5.52 -5.12 1.29
C ILE A 110 6.53 -4.47 2.23
N LEU A 111 6.08 -3.86 3.33
CA LEU A 111 6.97 -3.15 4.25
C LEU A 111 7.90 -4.10 5.03
N HIS A 112 7.39 -5.25 5.47
CA HIS A 112 8.15 -6.22 6.25
C HIS A 112 9.19 -6.96 5.41
N ASN A 113 8.87 -7.30 4.16
CA ASN A 113 9.73 -8.09 3.28
C ASN A 113 10.61 -7.24 2.34
N SER A 114 10.39 -5.92 2.28
CA SER A 114 11.23 -5.05 1.46
C SER A 114 12.65 -4.98 2.04
N PRO A 115 13.69 -5.13 1.20
CA PRO A 115 15.07 -5.01 1.66
C PRO A 115 15.29 -3.66 2.31
N ARG A 116 15.87 -3.68 3.51
CA ARG A 116 16.37 -2.46 4.16
C ARG A 116 17.60 -2.02 3.36
N HIS A 117 17.70 -0.73 3.07
CA HIS A 117 18.96 -0.18 2.56
C HIS A 117 20.01 -0.40 3.66
N ARG A 118 20.82 -1.44 3.51
CA ARG A 118 22.12 -1.49 4.16
C ARG A 118 22.89 -0.40 3.45
N THR A 119 23.06 0.74 4.11
CA THR A 119 24.13 1.66 3.75
C THR A 119 25.39 0.83 3.90
N GLU A 120 25.91 0.30 2.79
CA GLU A 120 27.24 -0.27 2.77
C GLU A 120 28.18 0.88 3.10
N GLN A 121 28.50 1.01 4.39
CA GLN A 121 29.78 1.54 4.79
C GLN A 121 30.79 0.57 4.20
N THR A 122 31.32 0.89 3.03
CA THR A 122 32.55 0.30 2.52
C THR A 122 33.53 0.29 3.68
N PRO A 123 33.97 -0.87 4.20
CA PRO A 123 35.14 -0.88 5.04
C PRO A 123 36.25 -0.41 4.11
N THR A 124 36.76 0.80 4.33
CA THR A 124 38.09 1.19 3.87
C THR A 124 39.03 0.20 4.54
N THR A 125 39.19 -0.95 3.89
CA THR A 125 40.15 -1.97 4.24
C THR A 125 41.48 -1.26 4.17
N GLY A 126 42.08 -1.06 5.34
CA GLY A 126 43.29 -0.28 5.49
C GLY A 126 44.33 -0.74 4.46
N MET A 127 44.86 0.22 3.72
CA MET A 127 46.23 0.14 3.19
C MET A 127 47.17 0.07 4.40
N ARG A 128 47.23 -1.11 5.00
CA ARG A 128 48.22 -1.49 5.99
C ARG A 128 49.50 -1.73 5.20
N ARG A 129 50.45 -0.80 5.39
CA ARG A 129 51.87 -0.89 5.08
C ARG A 129 52.36 -2.31 4.82
N GLU A 130 52.90 -2.54 3.63
CA GLU A 130 54.01 -3.46 3.45
C GLU A 130 55.27 -2.63 3.25
N SER A 131 55.97 -2.39 4.35
CA SER A 131 57.41 -2.20 4.34
C SER A 131 58.06 -3.58 4.46
N HIS A 132 59.25 -3.72 3.86
CA HIS A 132 60.19 -4.84 3.91
C HIS A 132 60.13 -5.83 2.73
N ALA A 133 60.91 -5.55 1.69
CA ALA A 133 62.16 -6.29 1.42
C ALA A 133 63.06 -5.43 0.50
#